data_AF-A0A2T4U6Z9-F1
#
_entry.id   AF-A0A2T4U6Z9-F1
#
_cell.length_a   1.000
_cell.length_b   1.000
_cell.length_c   1.000
_cell.angle_alpha   90.00
_cell.angle_beta   90.00
_cell.angle_gamma   90.00
#
_symmetry.space_group_name_H-M   'P 1'
#
loop_
_entity.id
_entity.type
_entity.pdbx_description
1 polymer ?
#
loop_
_entity_poly.entity_id
_entity_poly.type
_entity_poly.pdbx_seq_one_letter_code
_entity_poly.pdbx_strand_id
1 'polypeptide(L)'
;MNKQVVAVLKDPDKKDGVYRELELKGVSRENIELIHKEDKEASPFSGYFEQGDYVVVVESDKEIGHIPVEDEDLIDEHRTPKGHHHMPHHQMKQGL
;
A
#
# COMPACT_ATOMS: atom_id res chain seq x y z
N MET A 1 -10.01 -14.86 15.03
CA MET A 1 -9.78 -13.48 14.57
C MET A 1 -8.28 -13.28 14.44
N ASN A 2 -7.80 -13.01 13.22
CA ASN A 2 -6.39 -12.79 12.94
C ASN A 2 -6.16 -11.29 12.74
N LYS A 3 -5.20 -10.73 13.48
CA LYS A 3 -4.72 -9.36 13.28
C LYS A 3 -3.65 -9.37 12.20
N GLN A 4 -3.84 -8.58 11.16
CA GLN A 4 -2.89 -8.47 10.05
C GLN A 4 -2.49 -7.02 9.84
N VAL A 5 -1.19 -6.78 9.62
CA VAL A 5 -0.69 -5.46 9.25
C VAL A 5 -0.94 -5.26 7.75
N VAL A 6 -1.75 -4.26 7.42
CA VAL A 6 -2.12 -3.98 6.02
C VAL A 6 -1.35 -2.81 5.45
N ALA A 7 -0.93 -1.84 6.28
CA ALA A 7 -0.21 -0.66 5.85
C ALA A 7 0.66 -0.09 6.98
N VAL A 8 1.72 0.62 6.60
CA VAL A 8 2.54 1.43 7.51
C VAL A 8 2.52 2.86 6.97
N LEU A 9 2.24 3.83 7.83
CA LEU A 9 2.12 5.25 7.48
C LEU A 9 3.19 6.04 8.22
N LYS A 10 3.77 7.03 7.55
CA LYS A 10 4.61 8.05 8.18
C LYS A 10 3.77 9.13 8.84
N ASP A 11 2.67 9.51 8.18
CA ASP A 11 1.77 10.57 8.64
C ASP A 11 0.37 10.04 8.91
N PRO A 12 -0.30 10.51 9.99
CA PRO A 12 -1.65 10.08 10.33
C PRO A 12 -2.68 10.56 9.31
N ASP A 13 -2.41 11.62 8.54
CA ASP A 13 -3.28 12.14 7.50
C ASP A 13 -3.49 11.15 6.34
N LYS A 14 -2.53 10.25 6.09
CA LYS A 14 -2.61 9.25 5.01
C LYS A 14 -3.53 8.07 5.35
N LYS A 15 -4.05 7.99 6.58
CA LYS A 15 -4.93 6.89 7.02
C LYS A 15 -6.25 6.83 6.26
N ASP A 16 -6.76 7.98 5.80
CA ASP A 16 -8.09 8.06 5.17
C ASP A 16 -8.11 7.29 3.83
N GLY A 17 -7.02 7.36 3.06
CA GLY A 17 -6.85 6.57 1.83
C GLY A 17 -6.83 5.06 2.11
N VAL A 18 -6.10 4.63 3.14
CA VAL A 18 -6.06 3.22 3.56
C VAL A 18 -7.44 2.75 4.04
N TYR A 19 -8.15 3.56 4.82
CA TYR A 19 -9.48 3.23 5.31
C TYR A 19 -10.47 3.06 4.16
N ARG A 20 -10.42 3.94 3.16
CA ARG A 20 -11.26 3.83 1.97
C ARG A 20 -10.99 2.55 1.19
N GLU A 21 -9.73 2.17 0.99
CA GLU A 21 -9.36 0.92 0.31
C GLU A 21 -9.83 -0.31 1.10
N LEU A 22 -9.73 -0.27 2.43
CA LEU A 22 -10.23 -1.32 3.33
C LEU A 22 -11.76 -1.47 3.26
N GLU A 23 -12.48 -0.36 3.20
CA GLU A 23 -13.94 -0.34 3.02
C GLU A 23 -14.34 -0.98 1.68
N LEU A 24 -13.59 -0.70 0.60
CA LEU A 24 -13.81 -1.33 -0.72
C LEU A 24 -13.57 -2.86 -0.68
N LYS A 25 -12.65 -3.31 0.17
CA LYS A 25 -12.39 -4.74 0.44
C LYS A 25 -13.40 -5.38 1.41
N GLY A 26 -14.37 -4.60 1.91
CA GLY A 26 -15.43 -5.07 2.81
C GLY A 26 -15.00 -5.17 4.28
N VAL A 27 -13.98 -4.43 4.68
CA VAL A 27 -13.55 -4.32 6.09
C VAL A 27 -14.25 -3.13 6.74
N SER A 28 -14.98 -3.39 7.82
CA SER A 28 -15.60 -2.34 8.64
C SER A 28 -14.55 -1.56 9.43
N ARG A 29 -14.76 -0.24 9.58
CA ARG A 29 -13.88 0.64 10.37
C ARG A 29 -13.68 0.22 11.82
N GLU A 30 -14.68 -0.45 12.41
CA GLU A 30 -14.58 -1.01 13.77
C GLU A 30 -13.50 -2.10 13.90
N ASN A 31 -13.13 -2.74 12.80
CA ASN A 31 -12.11 -3.79 12.74
C ASN A 31 -10.74 -3.24 12.32
N ILE A 32 -10.60 -1.92 12.18
CA ILE A 32 -9.35 -1.26 11.78
C ILE A 32 -8.76 -0.56 13.01
N GLU A 33 -7.53 -0.93 13.36
CA GLU A 33 -6.77 -0.32 14.45
C GLU A 33 -5.57 0.44 13.87
N LEU A 34 -5.41 1.69 14.28
CA LEU A 34 -4.23 2.50 13.97
C LEU A 34 -3.36 2.56 15.23
N ILE A 35 -2.15 2.03 15.15
CA ILE A 35 -1.22 1.94 16.28
C ILE A 35 -0.05 2.87 16.01
N HIS A 36 0.22 3.82 16.90
CA HIS A 36 1.41 4.67 16.82
C HIS A 36 2.61 3.98 17.48
N LYS A 37 3.84 4.30 17.07
CA LYS A 37 5.06 3.69 17.63
C LYS A 37 5.22 3.84 19.14
N GLU A 38 4.58 4.87 19.73
CA GLU A 38 4.64 5.16 21.16
C GLU A 38 3.53 4.47 21.96
N ASP A 39 2.57 3.81 21.30
CA ASP A 39 1.50 3.08 21.98
C ASP A 39 2.02 1.80 22.66
N LYS A 40 1.38 1.40 23.74
CA LYS A 40 1.71 0.14 24.45
C LYS A 40 1.55 -1.08 23.53
N GLU A 41 0.59 -1.00 22.61
CA GLU A 41 0.25 -2.03 21.63
C GLU A 41 1.21 -2.07 20.43
N ALA A 42 2.17 -1.14 20.36
CA ALA A 42 3.20 -1.06 19.31
C ALA A 42 4.30 -2.11 19.46
N SER A 43 4.52 -2.64 20.67
CA SER A 43 5.58 -3.62 20.97
C SER A 43 5.69 -4.77 19.95
N PRO A 44 4.60 -5.49 19.59
CA PRO A 44 4.65 -6.54 18.56
C PRO A 44 4.90 -6.05 17.13
N PHE A 45 4.75 -4.75 16.85
CA PHE A 45 4.90 -4.17 15.51
C PHE A 45 6.19 -3.35 15.36
N SER A 46 7.09 -3.42 16.33
CA SER A 46 8.38 -2.70 16.37
C SER A 46 9.16 -2.72 15.05
N GLY A 47 9.20 -3.86 14.33
CA GLY A 47 9.89 -3.97 13.03
C GLY A 47 9.20 -3.23 11.86
N TYR A 48 7.90 -2.94 11.96
CA TYR A 48 7.21 -2.16 10.92
C TYR A 48 7.46 -0.65 11.10
N PHE A 49 7.74 -0.20 12.33
CA PHE A 49 7.98 1.22 12.60
C PHE A 49 9.31 1.73 12.02
N GLU A 50 10.16 0.86 11.46
CA GLU A 50 11.32 1.28 10.68
C GLU A 50 10.91 1.99 9.37
N GLN A 51 9.68 1.77 8.88
CA GLN A 51 9.16 2.34 7.63
C GLN A 51 8.22 3.55 7.82
N GLY A 52 7.69 3.76 9.03
CA GLY A 52 6.80 4.87 9.37
C GLY A 52 6.38 4.85 10.83
N ASP A 53 5.76 5.94 11.31
CA ASP A 53 5.41 6.10 12.73
C ASP A 53 4.09 5.44 13.13
N TYR A 54 3.26 5.04 12.16
CA TYR A 54 1.95 4.44 12.39
C TYR A 54 1.80 3.13 11.62
N VAL A 55 1.13 2.16 12.24
CA VAL A 55 0.82 0.87 11.63
C VAL A 55 -0.69 0.69 11.62
N VAL A 56 -1.23 0.32 10.45
CA VAL A 56 -2.64 -0.01 10.29
C VAL A 56 -2.80 -1.52 10.39
N VAL A 57 -3.53 -1.96 11.40
CA VAL A 57 -3.85 -3.35 11.68
C VAL A 57 -5.32 -3.59 11.42
N VAL A 58 -5.65 -4.71 10.80
CA VAL A 58 -7.02 -5.12 10.54
C VAL A 58 -7.29 -6.46 11.20
N GLU A 59 -8.41 -6.54 11.89
CA GLU A 59 -8.95 -7.81 12.39
C GLU A 59 -9.92 -8.39 11.35
N SER A 60 -9.54 -9.49 10.71
CA SER A 60 -10.42 -10.17 9.76
C SER A 60 -10.18 -11.66 9.76
N ASP A 61 -11.21 -12.41 9.37
CA ASP A 61 -11.10 -13.84 9.10
C ASP A 61 -10.50 -14.11 7.71
N LYS A 62 -10.49 -13.08 6.84
CA LYS A 62 -9.96 -13.14 5.47
C LYS A 62 -8.59 -12.48 5.39
N GLU A 63 -7.75 -12.97 4.48
CA GLU A 63 -6.50 -12.31 4.10
C GLU A 63 -6.82 -11.09 3.23
N ILE A 64 -6.49 -9.89 3.70
CA ILE A 64 -6.77 -8.60 3.05
C ILE A 64 -5.58 -8.15 2.17
N GLY A 65 -4.39 -8.67 2.45
CA GLY A 65 -3.14 -8.33 1.77
C GLY A 65 -2.64 -6.93 2.12
N HIS A 66 -1.47 -6.57 1.58
CA HIS A 66 -0.89 -5.24 1.78
C HIS A 66 -1.65 -4.18 0.97
N ILE A 67 -1.83 -2.99 1.55
CA ILE A 67 -2.45 -1.84 0.90
C ILE A 67 -1.35 -0.84 0.56
N PRO A 68 -1.18 -0.49 -0.73
CA PRO A 68 -0.23 0.54 -1.10
C PRO A 68 -0.67 1.86 -0.49
N VAL A 69 0.23 2.48 0.28
CA VAL A 69 0.08 3.86 0.74
C VAL A 69 0.75 4.71 -0.32
N GLU A 70 0.00 5.49 -1.06
CA GLU A 70 0.59 6.48 -1.97
C GLU A 70 1.35 7.50 -1.10
N ASP A 71 2.66 7.32 -0.99
CA ASP A 71 3.57 8.39 -0.59
C ASP A 71 3.56 9.42 -1.74
N GLU A 72 2.53 10.26 -1.82
CA GLU A 72 2.56 11.44 -2.70
C GLU A 72 3.59 12.44 -2.17
N ASP A 73 4.87 12.13 -2.39
CA ASP A 73 5.97 13.08 -2.49
C ASP A 73 7.12 12.43 -3.28
N LEU A 74 6.82 12.03 -4.52
CA LEU A 74 7.82 11.89 -5.56
C LEU A 74 7.34 12.70 -6.76
N ILE A 75 7.97 13.86 -6.88
CA ILE A 75 8.13 14.67 -8.09
C ILE A 75 8.08 13.77 -9.33
N ASP A 76 6.93 13.70 -9.98
CA ASP A 76 6.77 12.98 -11.23
C ASP A 76 7.27 13.87 -12.38
N GLU A 77 8.59 14.07 -12.45
CA GLU A 77 9.27 14.52 -13.68
C GLU A 77 9.57 13.33 -14.61
N HIS A 78 9.07 12.12 -14.30
CA HIS A 78 9.19 10.94 -15.16
C HIS A 78 7.90 10.11 -15.26
N ARG A 79 6.75 10.77 -15.43
CA ARG A 79 5.71 10.22 -16.33
C ARG A 79 6.34 10.08 -17.69
N THR A 80 6.88 8.90 -17.97
CA THR A 80 6.87 8.41 -19.35
C THR A 80 5.42 8.50 -19.79
N PRO A 81 5.08 9.33 -20.78
CA PRO A 81 3.71 9.37 -21.26
C PRO A 81 3.35 7.94 -21.65
N LYS A 82 2.15 7.48 -21.26
CA LYS A 82 1.52 6.27 -21.80
C LYS A 82 1.33 6.48 -23.31
N GLY A 83 2.43 6.29 -24.03
CA GLY A 83 2.56 6.25 -25.47
C GLY A 83 2.88 4.82 -25.83
N HIS A 84 1.82 4.09 -26.14
CA HIS A 84 1.84 3.00 -27.09
C HIS A 84 3.03 3.08 -28.05
N HIS A 85 3.85 2.04 -28.09
CA HIS A 85 4.21 1.35 -29.32
C HIS A 85 4.86 0.03 -28.92
N HIS A 86 4.07 -1.04 -28.95
CA HIS A 86 4.64 -2.34 -29.30
C HIS A 86 5.36 -2.11 -30.62
N MET A 87 6.69 -2.20 -30.63
CA MET A 87 7.36 -2.41 -31.90
C MET A 87 6.99 -3.84 -32.32
N PRO A 88 6.21 -4.06 -33.40
CA PRO A 88 6.21 -5.37 -34.01
C PRO A 88 7.65 -5.61 -34.46
N HIS A 89 8.31 -6.61 -33.90
CA HIS A 89 9.59 -7.10 -34.40
C HIS A 89 9.32 -7.78 -35.75
N HIS A 90 9.10 -6.98 -36.81
CA HIS A 90 9.04 -7.46 -38.17
C HIS A 90 10.45 -7.91 -38.55
N GLN A 91 10.67 -9.22 -38.44
CA GLN A 91 11.79 -9.90 -39.06
C GLN A 91 11.67 -9.73 -40.59
N MET A 92 12.37 -8.76 -41.17
CA MET A 92 12.57 -8.74 -42.62
C MET A 92 13.52 -9.89 -42.96
N LYS A 93 12.97 -10.92 -43.60
CA LYS A 93 13.75 -12.00 -44.22
C LYS A 93 13.62 -11.83 -45.74
N GLN A 94 14.62 -11.19 -46.37
CA GLN A 94 14.91 -11.15 -47.83
C GLN A 94 16.02 -10.09 -48.05
N GLY A 95 17.10 -10.24 -48.82
CA GLY A 95 17.77 -11.29 -49.62
C GLY A 95 19.28 -10.87 -49.65
N LEU A 96 20.25 -11.67 -50.05
CA LEU A 96 20.51 -12.24 -51.38
C LEU A 96 21.40 -13.49 -51.21
#